data_AF-A0A6A3PZK4-F1
#
_entry.id   AF-A0A6A3PZK4-F1
#
_cell.length_a   1.000
_cell.length_b   1.000
_cell.length_c   1.000
_cell.angle_alpha   90.00
_cell.angle_beta   90.00
_cell.angle_gamma   90.00
#
_symmetry.space_group_name_H-M   'P 1'
#
loop_
_entity.id
_entity.type
_entity.pdbx_description
1 polymer ?
#
loop_
_entity_poly.entity_id
_entity_poly.type
_entity_poly.pdbx_seq_one_letter_code
_entity_poly.pdbx_strand_id
1 'polypeptide(L)'
;HVELTCVTIASISTGNMGVPCDEAAQVALRTIQKFLRANHWEGTLGIVCYGESVLKAFTKQALLERFNETLDPPSLAQDNIPRWPF
;
A
#
# COMPACT_ATOMS: atom_id res chain seq x y z
N HIS A 1 12.37 9.49 21.42
CA HIS A 1 11.46 9.59 20.26
C HIS A 1 10.15 8.93 20.64
N VAL A 2 9.00 9.52 20.33
CA VAL A 2 7.70 8.86 20.52
C VAL A 2 7.37 8.15 19.21
N GLU A 3 7.25 6.83 19.25
CA GLU A 3 6.79 6.04 18.11
C GLU A 3 5.27 6.08 18.05
N LEU A 4 4.72 6.35 16.86
CA LEU A 4 3.28 6.33 16.66
C LEU A 4 2.81 4.88 16.61
N THR A 5 1.88 4.50 17.48
CA THR A 5 1.35 3.13 17.58
C THR A 5 -0.02 2.96 16.89
N CYS A 6 -0.63 4.05 16.42
CA CYS A 6 -1.91 4.04 15.72
C CYS A 6 -1.89 5.03 14.57
N VAL A 7 -2.13 4.55 13.34
CA VAL A 7 -2.13 5.35 12.13
C VAL A 7 -3.37 5.05 11.30
N THR A 8 -4.10 6.08 10.89
CA THR A 8 -5.22 5.96 9.95
C THR A 8 -4.87 6.62 8.63
N ILE A 9 -5.13 5.92 7.53
CA ILE A 9 -4.81 6.38 6.17
C ILE A 9 -6.11 6.54 5.38
N ALA A 10 -6.34 7.71 4.80
CA ALA A 10 -7.45 7.91 3.86
C ALA A 10 -7.11 7.31 2.48
N SER A 11 -8.12 7.08 1.64
CA SER A 11 -7.90 6.69 0.25
C SER A 11 -7.36 7.87 -0.58
N ILE A 12 -6.04 8.01 -0.60
CA ILE A 12 -5.34 9.11 -1.25
C ILE A 12 -5.47 8.98 -2.78
N SER A 13 -5.74 10.11 -3.44
CA SER A 13 -5.84 10.26 -4.91
C SER A 13 -7.02 9.58 -5.61
N THR A 14 -7.91 8.88 -4.92
CA THR A 14 -9.06 8.18 -5.55
C THR A 14 -10.29 9.05 -5.78
N GLY A 15 -10.29 10.28 -5.27
CA GLY A 15 -11.35 11.27 -5.48
C GLY A 15 -11.05 12.16 -6.69
N ASN A 16 -10.87 13.46 -6.45
CA ASN A 16 -10.65 14.45 -7.52
C ASN A 16 -9.42 14.19 -8.41
N MET A 17 -8.42 13.46 -7.91
CA MET A 17 -7.22 13.11 -8.69
C MET A 17 -7.46 11.93 -9.65
N GLY A 18 -8.61 11.26 -9.55
CA GLY A 18 -9.06 10.28 -10.54
C GLY A 18 -8.31 8.95 -10.59
N VAL A 19 -7.46 8.63 -9.60
CA VAL A 19 -6.76 7.34 -9.58
C VAL A 19 -7.78 6.21 -9.35
N PRO A 20 -7.78 5.15 -10.18
CA PRO A 20 -8.67 4.01 -9.98
C PRO A 20 -8.49 3.39 -8.59
N CYS A 21 -9.60 3.12 -7.89
CA CYS A 21 -9.57 2.60 -6.52
C CYS A 21 -8.79 1.28 -6.41
N ASP A 22 -8.91 0.42 -7.41
CA ASP A 22 -8.22 -0.88 -7.47
C ASP A 22 -6.69 -0.73 -7.54
N GLU A 23 -6.21 0.18 -8.38
CA GLU A 23 -4.78 0.49 -8.51
C GLU A 23 -4.26 1.15 -7.24
N ALA A 24 -5.01 2.11 -6.69
CA ALA A 24 -4.66 2.80 -5.46
C ALA A 24 -4.55 1.82 -4.28
N ALA A 25 -5.52 0.92 -4.13
CA ALA A 25 -5.52 -0.09 -3.07
C ALA A 25 -4.33 -1.05 -3.20
N GLN A 26 -4.01 -1.47 -4.44
CA GLN A 26 -2.85 -2.32 -4.71
C GLN A 26 -1.53 -1.63 -4.35
N VAL A 27 -1.35 -0.36 -4.75
CA VAL A 27 -0.15 0.42 -4.44
C VAL A 27 -0.04 0.68 -2.95
N ALA A 28 -1.14 1.06 -2.30
CA ALA A 28 -1.19 1.32 -0.86
C ALA A 28 -0.79 0.08 -0.05
N LEU A 29 -1.46 -1.06 -0.26
CA LEU A 29 -1.18 -2.29 0.49
C LEU A 29 0.22 -2.83 0.23
N ARG A 30 0.71 -2.77 -1.02
CA ARG A 30 2.10 -3.17 -1.32
C ARG A 30 3.12 -2.27 -0.62
N THR A 31 2.83 -0.97 -0.51
CA THR A 31 3.73 0.00 0.14
C THR A 31 3.71 -0.18 1.66
N ILE A 32 2.53 -0.37 2.26
CA ILE A 32 2.37 -0.70 3.67
C ILE A 32 3.11 -2.00 4.00
N GLN A 33 2.91 -3.05 3.19
CA GLN A 33 3.60 -4.33 3.37
C GLN A 33 5.12 -4.16 3.37
N LYS A 34 5.68 -3.41 2.40
CA LYS A 34 7.11 -3.11 2.34
C LYS A 34 7.60 -2.37 3.57
N PHE A 35 6.86 -1.36 4.02
CA PHE A 35 7.20 -0.60 5.22
C PHE A 35 7.22 -1.48 6.46
N LEU A 36 6.17 -2.27 6.69
CA LEU A 36 6.05 -3.16 7.86
C LEU A 36 7.10 -4.28 7.86
N ARG A 37 7.54 -4.75 6.69
CA ARG A 37 8.59 -5.78 6.60
C ARG A 37 10.00 -5.21 6.74
N ALA A 38 10.22 -3.96 6.31
CA ALA A 38 11.52 -3.30 6.40
C ALA A 38 11.78 -2.65 7.77
N ASN A 39 10.72 -2.35 8.52
CA ASN A 39 10.79 -1.66 9.80
C ASN A 39 10.12 -2.54 10.86
N HIS A 40 10.72 -2.68 12.05
CA HIS A 40 10.14 -3.40 13.18
C HIS A 40 9.06 -2.56 13.88
N TRP A 41 8.10 -2.04 13.12
CA TRP A 41 7.02 -1.22 13.64
C TRP A 41 5.92 -2.10 14.24
N GLU A 42 5.55 -1.82 15.49
CA GLU A 42 4.43 -2.47 16.17
C GLU A 42 3.33 -1.45 16.43
N GLY A 43 2.12 -1.74 15.93
CA GLY A 43 0.99 -0.83 16.07
C GLY A 43 -0.23 -1.26 15.26
N THR A 44 -1.23 -0.38 15.23
CA THR A 44 -2.48 -0.55 14.46
C THR A 44 -2.51 0.40 13.28
N LEU A 45 -2.75 -0.14 12.08
CA LEU A 45 -2.94 0.64 10.86
C LEU A 45 -4.36 0.43 10.34
N GLY A 46 -5.11 1.53 10.21
CA GLY A 46 -6.47 1.53 9.67
C GLY A 46 -6.54 2.24 8.32
N ILE A 47 -7.28 1.68 7.36
CA ILE A 47 -7.56 2.34 6.09
C ILE A 47 -9.00 2.83 6.11
N VAL A 48 -9.19 4.14 6.00
CA VAL A 48 -10.49 4.80 6.02
C VAL A 48 -11.03 4.86 4.59
N CYS A 49 -12.01 4.01 4.31
CA CYS A 49 -12.65 3.88 3.01
C CYS A 49 -13.91 4.76 2.94
N TYR A 50 -13.78 5.98 2.40
CA TYR A 50 -14.95 6.83 2.13
C TYR A 50 -15.57 6.45 0.77
N GLY A 51 -16.52 5.51 0.81
CA GLY A 51 -17.29 5.05 -0.35
C GLY A 51 -17.16 3.55 -0.63
N GLU A 52 -18.22 2.96 -1.19
CA GLU A 52 -18.29 1.51 -1.46
C GLU A 52 -17.23 1.03 -2.45
N SER A 53 -16.89 1.83 -3.47
CA SER A 53 -15.86 1.48 -4.46
C SER A 53 -14.48 1.33 -3.82
N VAL A 54 -14.14 2.21 -2.88
CA VAL A 54 -12.89 2.17 -2.12
C VAL A 54 -12.88 0.95 -1.19
N LEU A 55 -13.96 0.73 -0.44
CA LEU A 55 -14.08 -0.43 0.45
C LEU A 55 -13.96 -1.73 -0.34
N LYS A 56 -14.64 -1.84 -1.48
CA LYS A 56 -14.58 -3.00 -2.37
C LYS A 56 -13.16 -3.24 -2.90
N ALA A 57 -12.41 -2.20 -3.23
CA ALA A 57 -11.03 -2.33 -3.69
C ALA A 57 -10.11 -2.88 -2.58
N PHE A 58 -10.21 -2.37 -1.35
CA PHE A 58 -9.38 -2.82 -0.21
C PHE A 58 -9.79 -4.18 0.37
N THR A 59 -11.02 -4.65 0.13
CA THR A 59 -11.52 -5.94 0.64
C THR A 59 -11.42 -7.08 -0.37
N LYS A 60 -10.79 -6.87 -1.53
CA LYS A 60 -10.55 -7.94 -2.49
C LYS A 60 -9.68 -9.02 -1.86
N GLN A 61 -10.21 -10.25 -1.79
CA GLN A 61 -9.53 -11.38 -1.17
C GLN A 61 -8.13 -11.62 -1.74
N ALA A 62 -7.99 -11.64 -3.07
CA ALA A 62 -6.69 -11.82 -3.73
C ALA A 62 -5.67 -10.72 -3.35
N LEU A 63 -6.12 -9.50 -3.06
CA LEU A 63 -5.24 -8.41 -2.63
C LEU A 63 -4.79 -8.60 -1.18
N LEU A 64 -5.68 -9.05 -0.30
CA LEU A 64 -5.38 -9.36 1.09
C LEU A 64 -4.48 -10.59 1.24
N GLU A 65 -4.68 -11.61 0.40
CA GLU A 65 -3.79 -12.79 0.34
C GLU A 65 -2.36 -12.37 -0.04
N ARG A 66 -2.23 -11.55 -1.09
CA ARG A 66 -0.94 -10.99 -1.54
C ARG A 66 -0.24 -10.11 -0.50
N PHE A 67 -1.00 -9.49 0.40
CA PHE A 67 -0.42 -8.70 1.49
C PHE A 67 0.36 -9.57 2.49
N ASN A 68 -0.02 -10.84 2.65
CA ASN A 68 0.64 -11.77 3.56
C ASN A 68 1.78 -12.57 2.90
N GLU A 69 1.83 -12.61 1.56
CA GLU A 69 2.88 -13.28 0.80
C GLU A 69 4.26 -12.68 1.10
N THR A 70 5.29 -13.52 1.04
CA THR A 70 6.68 -13.09 1.15
C THR A 70 6.99 -12.16 -0.01
N LEU A 71 7.59 -11.00 0.26
CA LEU A 71 8.12 -10.17 -0.80
C LEU A 71 9.35 -10.89 -1.37
N ASP A 72 9.23 -11.46 -2.55
CA ASP A 72 10.42 -11.87 -3.29
C ASP A 72 11.28 -10.62 -3.52
N PRO A 73 12.57 -10.65 -3.16
CA PRO A 73 13.47 -9.58 -3.54
C PRO A 73 13.38 -9.44 -5.06
N PRO A 74 13.27 -8.22 -5.60
CA PRO A 74 13.33 -8.06 -7.04
C PRO A 74 14.62 -8.74 -7.51
N SER A 75 14.49 -9.72 -8.41
CA SER A 75 15.66 -10.20 -9.14
C SER A 75 16.28 -8.97 -9.77
N LEU A 76 17.52 -8.65 -9.39
CA LEU A 76 18.25 -7.52 -9.93
C LEU A 76 18.62 -7.86 -11.37
N ALA A 77 17.65 -7.85 -12.29
CA ALA A 77 17.94 -7.52 -13.67
C ALA A 77 18.29 -6.02 -13.65
N GLN A 78 19.58 -5.73 -13.62
CA GLN A 78 20.17 -4.39 -13.44
C GLN A 78 19.76 -3.38 -14.53
N ASP A 79 18.98 -3.78 -15.53
CA ASP A 79 18.78 -3.03 -16.77
C ASP A 79 17.50 -2.18 -16.82
N ASN A 80 16.61 -2.23 -15.83
CA ASN A 80 15.30 -1.56 -15.89
C ASN A 80 15.00 -0.65 -14.68
N ILE A 81 15.94 0.21 -14.29
CA ILE A 81 15.65 1.33 -13.39
C ILE A 81 15.27 2.55 -14.26
N PRO A 82 14.00 3.00 -14.29
CA PRO A 82 13.65 4.24 -14.96
C PRO A 82 14.42 5.39 -14.30
N ARG A 83 15.31 6.04 -15.06
CA ARG A 83 15.95 7.29 -14.65
C ARG A 83 14.93 8.41 -14.83
N TRP A 84 14.25 8.78 -13.76
CA TRP A 84 13.45 9.99 -13.72
C TRP A 84 14.38 11.21 -13.64
N PRO A 85 14.20 12.23 -14.49
CA PRO A 85 15.01 13.43 -14.45
C PRO A 85 14.44 14.35 -13.37
N PHE A 86 14.98 14.27 -12.16
CA PHE A 86 14.90 15.34 -11.17
C PHE A 86 16.32 15.73 -10.76
#